data_AF-A0A3N8APB7-F1
#
_entry.id   AF-A0A3N8APB7-F1
#
_cell.length_a   1.000
_cell.length_b   1.000
_cell.length_c   1.000
_cell.angle_alpha   90.00
_cell.angle_beta   90.00
_cell.angle_gamma   90.00
#
_symmetry.space_group_name_H-M   'P 1'
#
loop_
_entity.id
_entity.type
_entity.pdbx_description
1 polymer ?
#
loop_
_entity_poly.entity_id
_entity_poly.type
_entity_poly.pdbx_seq_one_letter_code
_entity_poly.pdbx_strand_id
1 'polypeptide(L)'
;MESQHNSISGTAPVRTRIDMEFWSNLDPEVAALDADSHVGQAVCGLLVHLQSVVNTQAELESDHVYLLKQIGIRQSGIWLFG
;
A
#
# COMPACT_ATOMS: atom_id res chain seq x y z
N MET A 1 -25.44 -11.94 33.23
CA MET A 1 -24.76 -12.98 32.43
C MET A 1 -24.34 -12.32 31.14
N GLU A 2 -23.05 -12.06 31.03
CA GLU A 2 -22.42 -11.31 29.94
C GLU A 2 -22.40 -12.17 28.67
N SER A 3 -23.01 -11.67 27.60
CA SER A 3 -22.83 -12.22 26.26
C SER A 3 -21.70 -11.45 25.59
N GLN A 4 -20.54 -12.09 25.54
CA GLN A 4 -19.32 -11.58 24.92
C GLN A 4 -19.58 -11.11 23.49
N HIS A 5 -19.44 -9.80 23.25
CA HIS A 5 -19.18 -9.28 21.91
C HIS A 5 -17.77 -9.71 21.52
N ASN A 6 -17.64 -10.80 20.78
CA ASN A 6 -16.40 -11.15 20.10
C ASN A 6 -16.20 -10.16 18.95
N SER A 7 -15.67 -8.99 19.25
CA SER A 7 -15.18 -8.06 18.24
C SER A 7 -13.97 -8.69 17.58
N ILE A 8 -14.18 -9.36 16.44
CA ILE A 8 -13.09 -9.58 15.48
C ILE A 8 -12.68 -8.17 15.06
N SER A 9 -11.69 -7.61 15.75
CA SER A 9 -11.02 -6.38 15.35
C SER A 9 -10.16 -6.70 14.13
N GLY A 10 -10.81 -7.03 13.01
CA GLY A 10 -10.15 -7.22 11.74
C GLY A 10 -9.69 -5.85 11.26
N THR A 11 -8.40 -5.59 11.41
CA THR A 11 -7.77 -4.39 10.86
C THR A 11 -7.87 -4.41 9.34
N ALA A 12 -8.06 -3.23 8.75
CA ALA A 12 -8.26 -3.12 7.30
C ALA A 12 -6.94 -3.39 6.56
N PRO A 13 -6.94 -4.15 5.45
CA PRO A 13 -5.71 -4.44 4.74
C PRO A 13 -5.23 -3.23 3.92
N VAL A 14 -3.93 -3.16 3.59
CA VAL A 14 -3.31 -2.09 2.81
C VAL A 14 -4.09 -1.76 1.53
N ARG A 15 -4.58 -2.78 0.83
CA ARG A 15 -5.38 -2.63 -0.41
C ARG A 15 -6.64 -1.77 -0.26
N THR A 16 -7.13 -1.51 0.96
CA THR A 16 -8.30 -0.64 1.18
C THR A 16 -7.91 0.83 1.38
N ARG A 17 -6.61 1.14 1.50
CA ARG A 17 -6.09 2.51 1.73
C ARG A 17 -5.32 3.08 0.54
N ILE A 18 -5.14 2.29 -0.51
CA ILE A 18 -4.42 2.67 -1.73
C ILE A 18 -5.29 2.43 -2.95
N ASP A 19 -4.95 3.09 -4.06
CA ASP A 19 -5.56 2.85 -5.35
C ASP A 19 -4.97 1.59 -6.01
N MET A 20 -5.72 0.48 -5.98
CA MET A 20 -5.29 -0.79 -6.55
C MET A 20 -5.27 -0.81 -8.09
N GLU A 21 -5.96 0.11 -8.76
CA GLU A 21 -5.86 0.24 -10.21
C GLU A 21 -4.49 0.83 -10.57
N PHE A 22 -4.10 1.88 -9.85
CA PHE A 22 -2.76 2.46 -9.95
C PHE A 22 -1.68 1.43 -9.55
N TRP A 23 -1.87 0.71 -8.43
CA TRP A 23 -0.91 -0.28 -7.90
C TRP A 23 -1.22 -1.74 -8.31
N SER A 24 -1.70 -1.96 -9.54
CA SER A 24 -2.19 -3.26 -10.03
C SER A 24 -1.20 -4.43 -9.97
N ASN A 25 0.11 -4.15 -9.94
CA ASN A 25 1.16 -5.18 -9.85
C ASN A 25 1.73 -5.34 -8.43
N LEU A 26 1.08 -4.77 -7.41
CA LEU A 26 1.48 -4.95 -6.03
C LEU A 26 1.34 -6.42 -5.62
N ASP A 27 2.33 -6.94 -4.91
CA ASP A 27 2.29 -8.31 -4.40
C ASP A 27 1.04 -8.54 -3.52
N PRO A 28 0.28 -9.63 -3.72
CA PRO A 28 -0.94 -9.90 -2.95
C PRO A 28 -0.71 -9.99 -1.44
N GLU A 29 0.45 -10.46 -0.99
CA GLU A 29 0.78 -10.54 0.45
C GLU A 29 0.99 -9.13 1.03
N VAL A 30 1.69 -8.26 0.29
CA VAL A 30 1.82 -6.83 0.65
C VAL A 30 0.45 -6.16 0.67
N ALA A 31 -0.39 -6.41 -0.32
CA ALA A 31 -1.74 -5.86 -0.41
C ALA A 31 -2.67 -6.36 0.72
N ALA A 32 -2.38 -7.54 1.29
CA ALA A 32 -3.12 -8.14 2.39
C ALA A 32 -2.61 -7.73 3.78
N LEU A 33 -1.48 -7.02 3.88
CA LEU A 33 -0.95 -6.56 5.16
C LEU A 33 -1.96 -5.73 5.93
N ASP A 34 -1.99 -5.93 7.25
CA ASP A 34 -2.69 -5.05 8.17
C ASP A 34 -2.18 -3.61 8.00
N ALA A 35 -3.04 -2.71 7.54
CA ALA A 35 -2.68 -1.32 7.27
C ALA A 35 -2.34 -0.50 8.53
N ASP A 36 -2.70 -0.98 9.72
CA ASP A 36 -2.39 -0.37 11.00
C ASP A 36 -1.13 -0.96 11.65
N SER A 37 -0.58 -2.05 11.10
CA SER A 37 0.74 -2.54 11.48
C SER A 37 1.84 -1.55 11.11
N HIS A 38 3.01 -1.64 11.77
CA HIS A 38 4.15 -0.76 11.47
C HIS A 38 4.56 -0.81 9.99
N VAL A 39 4.62 -2.02 9.42
CA VAL A 39 4.95 -2.22 8.00
C VAL A 39 3.81 -1.75 7.11
N GLY A 40 2.55 -2.07 7.43
CA GLY A 40 1.40 -1.64 6.63
C GLY A 40 1.23 -0.12 6.57
N GLN A 41 1.49 0.60 7.67
CA GLN A 41 1.52 2.05 7.70
C GLN A 41 2.63 2.62 6.80
N ALA A 42 3.84 2.04 6.85
CA ALA A 42 4.95 2.45 6.00
C ALA A 42 4.65 2.23 4.50
N VAL A 43 4.07 1.08 4.16
CA VAL A 43 3.63 0.75 2.79
C VAL A 43 2.56 1.74 2.32
N CYS A 44 1.50 1.96 3.10
CA CYS A 44 0.46 2.92 2.74
C CYS A 44 1.04 4.32 2.53
N GLY A 45 1.88 4.79 3.45
CA GLY A 45 2.52 6.10 3.36
C GLY A 45 3.35 6.26 2.09
N LEU A 46 4.19 5.27 1.77
CA LEU A 46 5.02 5.29 0.56
C LEU A 46 4.17 5.32 -0.71
N LEU A 47 3.22 4.38 -0.84
CA LEU A 47 2.44 4.21 -2.07
C LEU A 47 1.52 5.42 -2.31
N VAL A 48 0.88 5.95 -1.26
CA VAL A 48 0.08 7.18 -1.36
C VAL A 48 0.96 8.37 -1.75
N HIS A 49 2.15 8.50 -1.15
CA HIS A 49 3.05 9.59 -1.48
C HIS A 49 3.52 9.56 -2.93
N LEU A 50 3.97 8.40 -3.41
CA LEU A 50 4.43 8.24 -4.80
C LEU A 50 3.29 8.47 -5.80
N GLN A 51 2.09 7.97 -5.51
CA GLN A 51 0.91 8.25 -6.33
C GLN A 51 0.60 9.75 -6.37
N SER A 52 0.71 10.45 -5.23
CA SER A 52 0.53 11.90 -5.18
C SER A 52 1.58 12.65 -6.00
N VAL A 53 2.84 12.19 -6.03
CA VAL A 53 3.89 12.77 -6.88
C VAL A 53 3.51 12.62 -8.35
N VAL A 54 3.07 11.42 -8.76
CA VAL A 54 2.65 11.15 -10.14
C VAL A 54 1.44 12.01 -10.53
N ASN A 55 0.43 12.11 -9.66
CA ASN A 55 -0.79 12.84 -9.96
C ASN A 55 -0.61 14.37 -10.00
N THR A 56 0.39 14.92 -9.30
CA THR A 56 0.59 16.37 -9.21
C THR A 56 1.57 16.91 -10.24
N GLN A 57 2.44 16.07 -10.80
CA GLN A 57 3.39 16.50 -11.82
C GLN A 57 2.81 16.32 -13.23
N ALA A 58 2.47 17.43 -13.87
CA ALA A 58 1.85 17.45 -15.20
C ALA A 58 2.77 16.95 -16.34
N GLU A 59 4.08 16.85 -16.11
CA GLU A 59 5.09 16.58 -17.15
C GLU A 59 5.91 15.30 -16.89
N LEU A 60 5.48 14.42 -15.97
CA LEU A 60 6.17 13.14 -15.80
C LEU A 60 5.97 12.26 -17.01
N GLU A 61 7.08 11.95 -17.70
CA GLU A 61 7.06 10.98 -18.79
C GLU A 61 6.68 9.59 -18.27
N SER A 62 6.05 8.79 -19.14
CA SER A 62 5.56 7.44 -18.81
C SER A 62 6.63 6.53 -18.19
N ASP A 63 7.89 6.66 -18.64
CA ASP A 63 9.01 5.88 -18.11
C ASP A 63 9.33 6.23 -16.66
N HIS A 64 9.26 7.52 -16.29
CA HIS A 64 9.43 7.96 -14.91
C HIS A 64 8.29 7.45 -14.01
N VAL A 65 7.05 7.50 -14.52
CA VAL A 65 5.89 6.93 -13.81
C VAL A 65 6.09 5.44 -13.58
N TYR A 66 6.53 4.69 -14.60
CA TYR A 66 6.84 3.28 -14.48
C TYR A 66 7.92 3.01 -13.42
N LEU A 67 9.02 3.75 -13.44
CA LEU A 67 10.11 3.60 -12.46
C LEU A 67 9.65 3.89 -11.03
N LEU A 68 8.86 4.95 -10.82
CA LEU A 68 8.30 5.26 -9.50
C LEU A 68 7.39 4.13 -8.99
N LYS A 69 6.57 3.53 -9.87
CA LYS A 69 5.76 2.37 -9.52
C LYS A 69 6.62 1.16 -9.12
N GLN A 70 7.68 0.89 -9.88
CA GLN A 70 8.61 -0.20 -9.56
C GLN A 70 9.33 0.01 -8.23
N ILE A 71 9.73 1.25 -7.91
CA ILE A 71 10.33 1.60 -6.62
C ILE A 71 9.35 1.33 -5.48
N GLY A 72 8.10 1.80 -5.60
CA GLY A 72 7.06 1.56 -4.59
C GLY A 72 6.80 0.08 -4.34
N ILE A 73 6.63 -0.71 -5.40
CA ILE A 73 6.41 -2.15 -5.32
C ILE A 73 7.61 -2.86 -4.68
N ARG A 74 8.83 -2.58 -5.17
CA ARG A 74 10.05 -3.23 -4.68
C ARG A 74 10.31 -2.90 -3.21
N GLN A 75 10.17 -1.65 -2.81
CA GLN A 75 10.41 -1.25 -1.42
C GLN A 75 9.39 -1.88 -0.48
N SER A 76 8.13 -1.97 -0.89
CA SER A 76 7.09 -2.63 -0.10
C SER A 76 7.37 -4.12 0.08
N GLY A 77 7.86 -4.81 -0.97
CA GLY A 77 8.31 -6.19 -0.88
C GLY A 77 9.52 -6.36 0.05
N ILE A 78 10.51 -5.45 -0.01
CA ILE A 78 11.68 -5.48 0.89
C ILE A 78 11.26 -5.36 2.35
N TRP A 79 10.32 -4.48 2.68
CA TRP A 79 9.86 -4.35 4.07
C TRP A 79 9.09 -5.56 4.59
N LEU A 80 8.45 -6.32 3.70
CA LEU A 80 7.71 -7.53 4.10
C LEU A 80 8.62 -8.76 4.20
N PHE A 81 9.54 -8.94 3.25
CA PHE A 81 10.30 -10.18 3.06
C PHE A 81 11.79 -10.09 3.40
N GLY A 82 12.32 -8.88 3.61
CA GLY A 82 13.75 -8.58 3.75
C GLY A 82 14.23 -8.35 5.17
#